data_AF-A0A2T6DDH4-F1
#
_entry.id   AF-A0A2T6DDH4-F1
#
_cell.length_a   1.000
_cell.length_b   1.000
_cell.length_c   1.000
_cell.angle_alpha   90.00
_cell.angle_beta   90.00
_cell.angle_gamma   90.00
#
_symmetry.space_group_name_H-M   'P 1'
#
loop_
_entity.id
_entity.type
_entity.pdbx_description
1 polymer ?
#
loop_
_entity_poly.entity_id
_entity_poly.type
_entity_poly.pdbx_seq_one_letter_code
_entity_poly.pdbx_strand_id
1 'polypeptide(L)'
;MIAGMNSTSSARSFRCSVPLAYGWSHAGEAYRVTPWPDVQFERLYGDEWLVVEPTPEVLAAAGARADRKTWQAFLSFVPAHVQEFLGRFRRHRLAALQVAARCPDLVASLEAAPALTVFVAQHAGLRGIAGPRWAELAAVFERGGVYGVLEWLGLPASRQTLAILQSVVTPDLDPLLLEPLRKVLWAPQGIFALARLPEITDRDLNDACALAA
;
A
#
# COMPACT_ATOMS: atom_id res chain seq x y z
N MET A 1 70.65 -2.54 -1.22
CA MET A 1 69.48 -3.16 -1.90
C MET A 1 68.67 -3.91 -0.86
N ILE A 2 67.60 -3.31 -0.31
CA ILE A 2 66.33 -3.98 0.08
C ILE A 2 65.27 -2.87 0.03
N ALA A 3 64.39 -2.90 -0.98
CA ALA A 3 63.23 -2.02 -1.07
C ALA A 3 62.03 -2.76 -0.49
N GLY A 4 61.45 -2.22 0.58
CA GLY A 4 60.26 -2.76 1.24
C GLY A 4 59.01 -2.56 0.40
N MET A 5 58.32 -3.67 0.11
CA MET A 5 56.98 -3.71 -0.46
C MET A 5 55.95 -3.25 0.58
N ASN A 6 55.35 -2.08 0.40
CA ASN A 6 54.12 -1.70 1.09
C ASN A 6 52.92 -2.01 0.18
N SER A 7 52.40 -3.23 0.31
CA SER A 7 51.08 -3.58 -0.21
C SER A 7 50.01 -2.98 0.71
N THR A 8 49.46 -1.83 0.34
CA THR A 8 48.23 -1.31 0.96
C THR A 8 47.06 -2.21 0.56
N SER A 9 46.76 -3.18 1.42
CA SER A 9 45.54 -3.97 1.37
C SER A 9 44.35 -3.02 1.55
N SER A 10 43.65 -2.73 0.45
CA SER A 10 42.35 -2.09 0.47
C SER A 10 41.38 -3.07 1.12
N ALA A 11 41.13 -2.89 2.42
CA ALA A 11 40.10 -3.63 3.13
C ALA A 11 38.74 -3.26 2.54
N ARG A 12 38.24 -4.10 1.62
CA ARG A 12 36.83 -4.11 1.22
C ARG A 12 36.01 -4.38 2.47
N SER A 13 35.33 -3.36 2.99
CA SER A 13 34.34 -3.54 4.04
C SER A 13 33.19 -4.36 3.46
N PHE A 14 33.11 -5.65 3.80
CA PHE A 14 31.89 -6.40 3.63
C PHE A 14 30.88 -5.85 4.65
N ARG A 15 29.96 -4.99 4.19
CA ARG A 15 28.79 -4.64 4.97
C ARG A 15 27.92 -5.90 5.00
N CYS A 16 27.94 -6.60 6.12
CA CYS A 16 26.93 -7.60 6.42
C CYS A 16 25.60 -6.83 6.54
N SER A 17 24.86 -6.73 5.44
CA SER A 17 23.57 -6.06 5.39
C SER A 17 22.55 -7.02 5.99
N VAL A 18 22.47 -7.05 7.33
CA VAL A 18 21.32 -7.65 7.99
C VAL A 18 20.08 -6.98 7.38
N PRO A 19 19.08 -7.75 6.93
CA PRO A 19 17.83 -7.21 6.45
C PRO A 19 17.25 -6.24 7.49
N LEU A 20 17.32 -4.94 7.20
CA LEU A 20 16.90 -3.89 8.14
C LEU A 20 15.39 -3.88 8.18
N ALA A 21 14.81 -4.41 9.26
CA ALA A 21 13.41 -4.19 9.57
C ALA A 21 13.14 -2.68 9.61
N TYR A 22 12.04 -2.24 9.00
CA TYR A 22 11.65 -0.83 9.06
C TYR A 22 10.82 -0.62 10.33
N GLY A 23 11.34 0.17 11.27
CA GLY A 23 10.72 0.43 12.57
C GLY A 23 10.13 1.83 12.69
N TRP A 24 9.03 1.95 13.44
CA TRP A 24 8.44 3.25 13.81
C TRP A 24 7.76 3.15 15.17
N SER A 25 7.30 4.27 15.72
CA SER A 25 6.47 4.30 16.92
C SER A 25 5.13 4.96 16.62
N HIS A 26 4.06 4.55 17.29
CA HIS A 26 2.74 5.19 17.24
C HIS A 26 2.07 5.06 18.61
N ALA A 27 1.52 6.16 19.15
CA ALA A 27 0.89 6.20 20.47
C ALA A 27 1.73 5.60 21.63
N GLY A 28 3.07 5.74 21.57
CA GLY A 28 3.99 5.18 22.57
C GLY A 28 4.33 3.70 22.38
N GLU A 29 3.68 3.02 21.45
CA GLU A 29 3.98 1.63 21.08
C GLU A 29 5.01 1.59 19.94
N ALA A 30 5.95 0.64 20.00
CA ALA A 30 6.92 0.41 18.96
C ALA A 30 6.43 -0.66 17.97
N TYR A 31 6.57 -0.37 16.70
CA TYR A 31 6.19 -1.24 15.60
C TYR A 31 7.37 -1.44 14.66
N ARG A 32 7.36 -2.55 13.94
CA ARG A 32 8.26 -2.77 12.82
C ARG A 32 7.59 -3.60 11.74
N VAL A 33 8.19 -3.57 10.56
CA VAL A 33 7.89 -4.50 9.47
C VAL A 33 9.16 -5.27 9.13
N THR A 34 9.04 -6.59 9.09
CA THR A 34 10.14 -7.46 8.71
C THR A 34 10.46 -7.32 7.22
N PRO A 35 11.69 -7.65 6.82
CA PRO A 35 12.14 -7.56 5.44
C PRO A 35 11.40 -8.51 4.49
N TRP A 36 11.34 -8.14 3.21
CA TRP A 36 10.82 -9.00 2.13
C TRP A 36 11.67 -10.27 1.98
N PRO A 37 11.09 -11.45 1.61
CA PRO A 37 9.68 -11.72 1.29
C PRO A 37 8.78 -12.01 2.50
N ASP A 38 9.36 -12.26 3.66
CA ASP A 38 8.63 -12.66 4.87
C ASP A 38 8.05 -11.44 5.61
N VAL A 39 7.39 -10.54 4.89
CA VAL A 39 6.84 -9.29 5.41
C VAL A 39 5.77 -9.59 6.45
N GLN A 40 6.08 -9.25 7.69
CA GLN A 40 5.25 -9.35 8.87
C GLN A 40 5.28 -8.01 9.57
N PHE A 41 4.10 -7.54 9.96
CA PHE A 41 3.96 -6.36 10.78
C PHE A 41 3.94 -6.80 12.24
N GLU A 42 4.79 -6.19 13.04
CA GLU A 42 5.00 -6.59 14.42
C GLU A 42 4.89 -5.39 15.36
N ARG A 43 4.41 -5.65 16.57
CA ARG A 43 4.37 -4.68 17.68
C ARG A 43 5.20 -5.23 18.84
N LEU A 44 6.00 -4.37 19.46
CA LEU A 44 6.76 -4.70 20.66
C LEU A 44 5.82 -4.77 21.87
N TYR A 45 5.82 -5.90 22.56
CA TYR A 45 5.10 -6.13 23.80
C TYR A 45 6.09 -6.65 24.86
N GLY A 46 6.42 -5.79 25.84
CA GLY A 46 7.56 -6.04 26.72
C GLY A 46 8.86 -6.06 25.91
N ASP A 47 9.55 -7.20 25.91
CA ASP A 47 10.79 -7.42 25.16
C ASP A 47 10.58 -8.26 23.88
N GLU A 48 9.34 -8.65 23.57
CA GLU A 48 9.00 -9.54 22.47
C GLU A 48 8.28 -8.82 21.33
N TRP A 49 8.63 -9.17 20.10
CA TRP A 49 7.92 -8.70 18.90
C TRP A 49 6.84 -9.69 18.51
N LEU A 50 5.59 -9.24 18.52
CA LEU A 50 4.43 -10.07 18.19
C LEU A 50 3.84 -9.63 16.86
N VAL A 51 3.50 -10.60 16.01
CA VAL A 51 2.81 -10.35 14.74
C VAL A 51 1.43 -9.78 15.02
N VAL A 52 1.10 -8.67 14.35
CA VAL A 52 -0.17 -7.98 14.45
C VAL A 52 -0.69 -7.62 13.07
N GLU A 53 -1.99 -7.32 12.96
CA GLU A 53 -2.56 -6.61 11.82
C GLU A 53 -2.69 -5.14 12.20
N PRO A 54 -1.79 -4.25 11.74
CA PRO A 54 -1.83 -2.84 12.12
C PRO A 54 -3.11 -2.18 11.62
N THR A 55 -3.64 -1.25 12.41
CA THR A 55 -4.76 -0.44 11.95
C THR A 55 -4.29 0.53 10.86
N PRO A 56 -5.22 1.05 10.05
CA PRO A 56 -4.86 2.00 8.99
C PRO A 56 -4.17 3.26 9.52
N GLU A 57 -4.53 3.72 10.72
CA GLU A 57 -3.93 4.88 11.37
C GLU A 57 -2.46 4.62 11.72
N VAL A 58 -2.15 3.39 12.19
CA VAL A 58 -0.77 2.98 12.47
C VAL A 58 0.07 2.95 11.19
N LEU A 59 -0.48 2.43 10.09
CA LEU A 59 0.20 2.38 8.79
C LEU A 59 0.39 3.78 8.19
N ALA A 60 -0.60 4.66 8.32
CA ALA A 60 -0.50 6.05 7.87
C ALA A 60 0.58 6.82 8.66
N ALA A 61 0.64 6.62 9.98
CA ALA A 61 1.70 7.20 10.81
C ALA A 61 3.10 6.69 10.41
N ALA A 62 3.20 5.40 10.09
CA ALA A 62 4.44 4.80 9.58
C ALA A 62 4.88 5.42 8.25
N GLY A 63 3.96 5.60 7.31
CA GLY A 63 4.23 6.21 6.00
C GLY A 63 4.64 7.69 6.10
N ALA A 64 4.01 8.44 7.02
CA ALA A 64 4.35 9.84 7.27
C ALA A 64 5.73 10.01 7.94
N ARG A 65 6.14 9.05 8.78
CA ARG A 65 7.42 9.07 9.50
C ARG A 65 8.57 8.40 8.76
N ALA A 66 8.30 7.81 7.59
CA ALA A 66 9.30 7.12 6.80
C ALA A 66 10.37 8.07 6.29
N ASP A 67 11.49 8.10 7.02
CA ASP A 67 12.67 8.80 6.56
C ASP A 67 13.17 8.15 5.27
N ARG A 68 13.64 9.00 4.34
CA ARG A 68 14.03 8.54 3.00
C ARG A 68 15.14 7.50 3.06
N LYS A 69 16.06 7.58 4.02
CA LYS A 69 17.24 6.71 4.07
C LYS A 69 16.87 5.32 4.53
N THR A 70 16.14 5.18 5.63
CA THR A 70 15.69 3.89 6.17
C THR A 70 14.70 3.23 5.22
N TRP A 71 13.79 3.99 4.62
CA TRP A 71 12.88 3.44 3.62
C TRP A 71 13.63 2.88 2.41
N GLN A 72 14.63 3.59 1.88
CA GLN A 72 15.44 3.10 0.76
C GLN A 72 16.31 1.88 1.15
N ALA A 73 16.81 1.85 2.39
CA ALA A 73 17.52 0.67 2.90
C ALA A 73 16.59 -0.55 2.96
N PHE A 74 15.35 -0.38 3.41
CA PHE A 74 14.33 -1.44 3.40
C PHE A 74 14.01 -1.90 1.97
N LEU A 75 13.77 -0.96 1.05
CA LEU A 75 13.44 -1.27 -0.35
C LEU A 75 14.54 -2.04 -1.09
N SER A 76 15.80 -1.97 -0.64
CA SER A 76 16.90 -2.71 -1.28
C SER A 76 16.72 -4.24 -1.27
N PHE A 77 15.82 -4.77 -0.43
CA PHE A 77 15.46 -6.18 -0.36
C PHE A 77 14.16 -6.52 -1.11
N VAL A 78 13.43 -5.51 -1.59
CA VAL A 78 12.14 -5.65 -2.26
C VAL A 78 12.36 -5.80 -3.78
N PRO A 79 11.61 -6.65 -4.50
CA PRO A 79 11.72 -6.77 -5.96
C PRO A 79 11.45 -5.44 -6.67
N ALA A 80 12.17 -5.16 -7.77
CA ALA A 80 12.12 -3.87 -8.47
C ALA A 80 10.70 -3.43 -8.86
N HIS A 81 9.87 -4.33 -9.40
CA HIS A 81 8.48 -4.01 -9.75
C HIS A 81 7.65 -3.60 -8.51
N VAL A 82 7.81 -4.29 -7.39
CA VAL A 82 7.16 -3.91 -6.12
C VAL A 82 7.70 -2.57 -5.62
N GLN A 83 9.00 -2.28 -5.77
CA GLN A 83 9.53 -0.95 -5.42
C GLN A 83 8.89 0.17 -6.26
N GLU A 84 8.73 -0.03 -7.56
CA GLU A 84 8.06 0.91 -8.47
C GLU A 84 6.62 1.15 -8.07
N PHE A 85 5.88 0.06 -7.77
CA PHE A 85 4.52 0.13 -7.23
C PHE A 85 4.46 0.94 -5.93
N LEU A 86 5.29 0.60 -4.94
CA LEU A 86 5.33 1.30 -3.64
C LEU A 86 5.76 2.76 -3.78
N GLY A 87 6.61 3.07 -4.76
CA GLY A 87 7.09 4.43 -5.05
C GLY A 87 6.00 5.41 -5.47
N ARG A 88 4.83 4.90 -5.90
CA ARG A 88 3.65 5.72 -6.23
C ARG A 88 2.94 6.27 -5.00
N PHE A 89 3.17 5.69 -3.82
CA PHE A 89 2.50 6.06 -2.58
C PHE A 89 3.46 6.82 -1.66
N ARG A 90 2.98 7.94 -1.11
CA ARG A 90 3.68 8.69 -0.08
C ARG A 90 3.11 8.38 1.30
N ARG A 91 1.79 8.46 1.46
CA ARG A 91 1.09 8.31 2.75
C ARG A 91 0.76 6.85 3.04
N HIS A 92 0.28 6.14 2.02
CA HIS A 92 -0.21 4.76 2.12
C HIS A 92 0.83 3.72 1.73
N ARG A 93 2.12 4.06 1.65
CA ARG A 93 3.16 3.13 1.18
C ARG A 93 3.28 1.86 2.02
N LEU A 94 3.05 1.94 3.34
CA LEU A 94 3.04 0.75 4.21
C LEU A 94 1.77 -0.08 4.03
N ALA A 95 0.63 0.56 3.73
CA ALA A 95 -0.59 -0.14 3.36
C ALA A 95 -0.44 -0.84 1.99
N ALA A 96 0.17 -0.18 1.01
CA ALA A 96 0.53 -0.76 -0.27
C ALA A 96 1.52 -1.94 -0.11
N LEU A 97 2.49 -1.83 0.81
CA LEU A 97 3.40 -2.94 1.16
C LEU A 97 2.63 -4.12 1.75
N GLN A 98 1.68 -3.87 2.66
CA GLN A 98 0.82 -4.93 3.21
C GLN A 98 0.04 -5.64 2.10
N VAL A 99 -0.55 -4.89 1.16
CA VAL A 99 -1.26 -5.47 0.01
C VAL A 99 -0.32 -6.29 -0.87
N ALA A 100 0.86 -5.76 -1.23
CA ALA A 100 1.82 -6.47 -2.07
C ALA A 100 2.35 -7.75 -1.41
N ALA A 101 2.56 -7.73 -0.09
CA ALA A 101 2.99 -8.91 0.66
C ALA A 101 1.91 -9.97 0.83
N ARG A 102 0.65 -9.55 1.05
CA ARG A 102 -0.46 -10.46 1.35
C ARG A 102 -1.18 -10.97 0.10
N CYS A 103 -1.14 -10.22 -1.00
CA CYS A 103 -1.78 -10.53 -2.27
C CYS A 103 -0.87 -10.13 -3.45
N PRO A 104 0.28 -10.79 -3.64
CA PRO A 104 1.26 -10.41 -4.65
C PRO A 104 0.71 -10.45 -6.09
N ASP A 105 -0.16 -11.41 -6.41
CA ASP A 105 -0.74 -11.54 -7.76
C ASP A 105 -1.63 -10.35 -8.15
N LEU A 106 -2.14 -9.61 -7.15
CA LEU A 106 -2.98 -8.44 -7.37
C LEU A 106 -2.17 -7.20 -7.77
N VAL A 107 -0.85 -7.17 -7.50
CA VAL A 107 0.02 -6.00 -7.69
C VAL A 107 -0.03 -5.47 -9.13
N ALA A 108 0.04 -6.34 -10.13
CA ALA A 108 -0.02 -5.91 -11.54
C ALA A 108 -1.35 -5.19 -11.88
N SER A 109 -2.47 -5.61 -11.29
CA SER A 109 -3.76 -4.93 -11.47
C SER A 109 -3.81 -3.59 -10.73
N LEU A 110 -3.16 -3.50 -9.58
CA LEU A 110 -3.04 -2.25 -8.81
C LEU A 110 -2.05 -1.27 -9.43
N GLU A 111 -1.03 -1.73 -10.14
CA GLU A 111 -0.19 -0.87 -10.98
C GLU A 111 -1.00 -0.23 -12.11
N ALA A 112 -1.98 -0.95 -12.67
CA ALA A 112 -2.88 -0.38 -13.66
C ALA A 112 -3.87 0.62 -13.01
N ALA A 113 -4.40 0.32 -11.83
CA ALA A 113 -5.35 1.18 -11.10
C ALA A 113 -4.88 1.48 -9.65
N PRO A 114 -3.88 2.35 -9.45
CA PRO A 114 -3.23 2.56 -8.15
C PRO A 114 -4.18 2.97 -7.02
N ALA A 115 -5.19 3.78 -7.32
CA ALA A 115 -6.19 4.23 -6.34
C ALA A 115 -6.98 3.07 -5.70
N LEU A 116 -7.12 1.93 -6.39
CA LEU A 116 -7.77 0.72 -5.86
C LEU A 116 -6.99 0.13 -4.66
N THR A 117 -5.71 0.42 -4.53
CA THR A 117 -4.86 -0.08 -3.44
C THR A 117 -5.37 0.33 -2.07
N VAL A 118 -5.87 1.57 -1.92
CA VAL A 118 -6.39 2.06 -0.64
C VAL A 118 -7.69 1.34 -0.27
N PHE A 119 -8.57 1.10 -1.24
CA PHE A 119 -9.77 0.27 -1.02
C PHE A 119 -9.42 -1.15 -0.57
N VAL A 120 -8.44 -1.76 -1.24
CA VAL A 120 -7.97 -3.11 -0.91
C VAL A 120 -7.34 -3.13 0.47
N ALA A 121 -6.52 -2.15 0.83
CA ALA A 121 -5.93 -2.05 2.17
C ALA A 121 -7.00 -1.88 3.27
N GLN A 122 -8.08 -1.16 2.96
CA GLN A 122 -9.15 -0.79 3.89
C GLN A 122 -10.36 -1.75 3.85
N HIS A 123 -10.24 -2.87 3.15
CA HIS A 123 -11.37 -3.75 2.87
C HIS A 123 -12.13 -4.22 4.12
N ALA A 124 -11.43 -4.41 5.24
CA ALA A 124 -12.06 -4.85 6.49
C ALA A 124 -13.07 -3.81 7.01
N GLY A 125 -12.67 -2.52 7.01
CA GLY A 125 -13.54 -1.41 7.40
C GLY A 125 -14.70 -1.24 6.41
N LEU A 126 -14.42 -1.28 5.11
CA LEU A 126 -15.44 -1.14 4.06
C LEU A 126 -16.50 -2.24 4.09
N ARG A 127 -16.13 -3.46 4.50
CA ARG A 127 -17.05 -4.59 4.62
C ARG A 127 -17.67 -4.74 6.02
N GLY A 128 -17.28 -3.91 6.99
CA GLY A 128 -17.74 -4.02 8.37
C GLY A 128 -17.36 -5.34 9.05
N ILE A 129 -16.21 -5.91 8.69
CA ILE A 129 -15.73 -7.19 9.24
C ILE A 129 -14.65 -6.97 10.30
N ALA A 130 -14.57 -7.88 11.27
CA ALA A 130 -13.72 -7.73 12.47
C ALA A 130 -12.20 -7.72 12.20
N GLY A 131 -11.75 -8.00 10.98
CA GLY A 131 -10.33 -8.02 10.63
C GLY A 131 -10.10 -8.32 9.15
N PRO A 132 -8.85 -8.19 8.68
CA PRO A 132 -8.53 -8.41 7.29
C PRO A 132 -8.72 -9.87 6.87
N ARG A 133 -9.24 -10.07 5.65
CA ARG A 133 -9.50 -11.37 5.04
C ARG A 133 -8.66 -11.54 3.78
N TRP A 134 -7.34 -11.41 3.93
CA TRP A 134 -6.38 -11.49 2.82
C TRP A 134 -6.51 -12.78 2.00
N ALA A 135 -6.71 -13.94 2.64
CA ALA A 135 -6.90 -15.21 1.94
C ALA A 135 -8.20 -15.25 1.11
N GLU A 136 -9.27 -14.62 1.61
CA GLU A 136 -10.54 -14.50 0.88
C GLU A 136 -10.37 -13.56 -0.32
N LEU A 137 -9.73 -12.40 -0.13
CA LEU A 137 -9.42 -11.45 -1.19
C LEU A 137 -8.58 -12.10 -2.30
N ALA A 138 -7.54 -12.86 -1.94
CA ALA A 138 -6.70 -13.59 -2.88
C ALA A 138 -7.53 -14.59 -3.71
N ALA A 139 -8.39 -15.37 -3.05
CA ALA A 139 -9.28 -16.32 -3.72
C ALA A 139 -10.32 -15.63 -4.63
N VAL A 140 -10.81 -14.44 -4.25
CA VAL A 140 -11.70 -13.63 -5.08
C VAL A 140 -10.98 -13.17 -6.34
N PHE A 141 -9.74 -12.68 -6.20
CA PHE A 141 -8.93 -12.23 -7.33
C PHE A 141 -8.59 -13.40 -8.27
N GLU A 142 -8.21 -14.56 -7.74
CA GLU A 142 -7.92 -15.75 -8.54
C GLU A 142 -9.11 -16.17 -9.42
N ARG A 143 -10.34 -16.08 -8.89
CA ARG A 143 -11.55 -16.52 -9.60
C ARG A 143 -12.14 -15.47 -10.54
N GLY A 144 -12.10 -14.20 -10.15
CA GLY A 144 -12.83 -13.12 -10.83
C GLY A 144 -11.94 -11.98 -11.35
N GLY A 145 -10.63 -12.08 -11.15
CA GLY A 145 -9.68 -11.00 -11.43
C GLY A 145 -10.02 -9.70 -10.70
N VAL A 146 -9.62 -8.58 -11.30
CA VAL A 146 -9.87 -7.24 -10.73
C VAL A 146 -11.37 -6.92 -10.60
N TYR A 147 -12.22 -7.44 -11.48
CA TYR A 147 -13.67 -7.20 -11.41
C TYR A 147 -14.32 -7.94 -10.23
N GLY A 148 -13.86 -9.16 -9.93
CA GLY A 148 -14.26 -9.85 -8.70
C GLY A 148 -13.85 -9.08 -7.44
N VAL A 149 -12.66 -8.46 -7.45
CA VAL A 149 -12.21 -7.60 -6.35
C VAL A 149 -13.08 -6.34 -6.22
N LEU A 150 -13.43 -5.68 -7.34
CA LEU A 150 -14.35 -4.53 -7.32
C LEU A 150 -15.70 -4.91 -6.70
N GLU A 151 -16.32 -5.99 -7.17
CA GLU A 151 -17.59 -6.48 -6.64
C GLU A 151 -17.51 -6.79 -5.14
N TRP A 152 -16.45 -7.50 -4.73
CA TRP A 152 -16.24 -7.90 -3.34
C TRP A 152 -16.01 -6.72 -2.39
N LEU A 153 -15.38 -5.65 -2.88
CA LEU A 153 -15.25 -4.36 -2.18
C LEU A 153 -16.55 -3.53 -2.23
N GLY A 154 -17.60 -4.03 -2.90
CA GLY A 154 -18.88 -3.34 -3.08
C GLY A 154 -18.81 -2.12 -3.98
N LEU A 155 -17.90 -2.14 -4.96
CA LEU A 155 -17.83 -1.21 -6.08
C LEU A 155 -18.57 -1.81 -7.29
N PRO A 156 -19.09 -1.02 -8.24
CA PRO A 156 -19.65 -1.58 -9.46
C PRO A 156 -18.54 -2.28 -10.27
N ALA A 157 -18.70 -3.56 -10.54
CA ALA A 157 -17.76 -4.38 -11.32
C ALA A 157 -17.85 -4.07 -12.82
N SER A 158 -17.44 -2.87 -13.20
CA SER A 158 -17.57 -2.35 -14.56
C SER A 158 -16.25 -1.79 -15.09
N ARG A 159 -16.09 -1.79 -16.42
CA ARG A 159 -14.98 -1.13 -17.10
C ARG A 159 -14.91 0.37 -16.78
N GLN A 160 -16.07 1.02 -16.62
CA GLN A 160 -16.15 2.43 -16.31
C GLN A 160 -15.63 2.74 -14.92
N THR A 161 -16.00 1.95 -13.91
CA THR A 161 -15.44 2.07 -12.55
C THR A 161 -13.93 1.93 -12.56
N LEU A 162 -13.42 0.92 -13.25
CA LEU A 162 -11.98 0.69 -13.35
C LEU A 162 -11.29 1.87 -14.04
N ALA A 163 -11.83 2.36 -15.16
CA ALA A 163 -11.28 3.52 -15.88
C ALA A 163 -11.25 4.78 -14.99
N ILE A 164 -12.29 5.03 -14.21
CA ILE A 164 -12.31 6.14 -13.23
C ILE A 164 -11.16 5.99 -12.23
N LEU A 165 -10.98 4.80 -11.64
CA LEU A 165 -9.89 4.56 -10.67
C LEU A 165 -8.50 4.66 -11.31
N GLN A 166 -8.37 4.38 -12.61
CA GLN A 166 -7.12 4.55 -13.38
C GLN A 166 -6.81 6.02 -13.64
N SER A 167 -7.84 6.86 -13.80
CA SER A 167 -7.70 8.31 -14.04
C SER A 167 -7.42 9.12 -12.77
N VAL A 168 -7.44 8.52 -11.58
CA VAL A 168 -7.10 9.21 -10.32
C VAL A 168 -5.61 9.56 -10.29
N VAL A 169 -5.31 10.85 -10.20
CA VAL A 169 -3.94 11.39 -10.26
C VAL A 169 -3.12 10.99 -9.03
N THR A 170 -3.72 11.13 -7.84
CA THR A 170 -3.07 10.82 -6.56
C THR A 170 -3.56 9.48 -6.04
N PRO A 171 -2.74 8.43 -6.01
CA PRO A 171 -3.17 7.11 -5.56
C PRO A 171 -3.34 7.01 -4.05
N ASP A 172 -2.77 7.96 -3.30
CA ASP A 172 -2.96 8.12 -1.86
C ASP A 172 -4.35 8.71 -1.54
N LEU A 173 -5.43 7.99 -1.86
CA LEU A 173 -6.79 8.41 -1.52
C LEU A 173 -6.97 8.61 -0.02
N ASP A 174 -7.71 9.65 0.38
CA ASP A 174 -8.12 9.83 1.77
C ASP A 174 -9.08 8.69 2.18
N PRO A 175 -8.80 7.93 3.26
CA PRO A 175 -9.71 6.90 3.76
C PRO A 175 -11.14 7.38 4.01
N LEU A 176 -11.34 8.65 4.36
CA LEU A 176 -12.67 9.23 4.57
C LEU A 176 -13.50 9.32 3.28
N LEU A 177 -12.84 9.30 2.12
CA LEU A 177 -13.52 9.34 0.82
C LEU A 177 -13.94 7.98 0.30
N LEU A 178 -13.47 6.87 0.87
CA LEU A 178 -13.72 5.54 0.29
C LEU A 178 -15.21 5.18 0.27
N GLU A 179 -15.92 5.38 1.38
CA GLU A 179 -17.36 5.09 1.45
C GLU A 179 -18.21 6.07 0.63
N PRO A 180 -18.01 7.41 0.73
CA PRO A 180 -18.66 8.35 -0.18
C PRO A 180 -18.41 8.00 -1.65
N LEU A 181 -17.18 7.67 -2.04
CA LEU A 181 -16.83 7.33 -3.41
C LEU A 181 -17.51 6.03 -3.86
N ARG A 182 -17.64 5.01 -2.99
CA ARG A 182 -18.47 3.82 -3.30
C ARG A 182 -19.88 4.20 -3.68
N LYS A 183 -20.54 5.08 -2.90
CA LYS A 183 -21.90 5.56 -3.19
C LYS A 183 -21.97 6.32 -4.51
N VAL A 184 -21.02 7.23 -4.76
CA VAL A 184 -20.93 8.01 -5.99
C VAL A 184 -20.82 7.11 -7.22
N LEU A 185 -20.01 6.05 -7.14
CA LEU A 185 -19.80 5.12 -8.26
C LEU A 185 -21.03 4.27 -8.57
N TRP A 186 -21.90 4.02 -7.59
CA TRP A 186 -23.20 3.38 -7.83
C TRP A 186 -24.27 4.34 -8.36
N ALA A 187 -24.09 5.64 -8.17
CA ALA A 187 -25.03 6.65 -8.64
C ALA A 187 -24.76 7.01 -10.12
N PRO A 188 -25.77 6.95 -11.02
CA PRO A 188 -25.59 7.28 -12.43
C PRO A 188 -24.97 8.66 -12.65
N GLN A 189 -25.44 9.67 -11.93
CA GLN A 189 -24.91 11.03 -12.03
C GLN A 189 -23.44 11.13 -11.59
N GLY A 190 -23.06 10.40 -10.54
CA GLY A 190 -21.71 10.40 -10.00
C GLY A 190 -20.72 9.74 -10.95
N ILE A 191 -21.06 8.54 -11.43
CA ILE A 191 -20.21 7.80 -12.37
C ILE A 191 -20.07 8.54 -13.72
N PHE A 192 -21.12 9.22 -14.20
CA PHE A 192 -21.04 10.03 -15.42
C PHE A 192 -20.21 11.31 -15.24
N ALA A 193 -20.27 11.95 -14.08
CA ALA A 193 -19.47 13.14 -13.79
C ALA A 193 -17.98 12.77 -13.80
N LEU A 194 -17.59 11.73 -13.07
CA LEU A 194 -16.20 11.30 -12.97
C LEU A 194 -15.66 10.71 -14.28
N ALA A 195 -16.45 9.92 -15.02
CA ALA A 195 -15.99 9.29 -16.27
C ALA A 195 -15.67 10.28 -17.40
N ARG A 196 -16.10 11.54 -17.29
CA ARG A 196 -15.79 12.60 -18.26
C ARG A 196 -14.46 13.29 -18.02
N LEU A 197 -13.84 13.05 -16.86
CA LEU A 197 -12.59 13.66 -16.47
C LEU A 197 -11.43 12.74 -16.92
N PRO A 198 -10.52 13.22 -17.79
CA PRO A 198 -9.37 12.41 -18.21
C PRO A 198 -8.39 12.16 -17.06
N GLU A 199 -8.27 13.14 -16.16
CA GLU A 199 -7.49 13.12 -14.93
C GLU A 199 -8.39 13.58 -13.79
N ILE A 200 -8.46 12.79 -12.72
CA ILE A 200 -9.32 13.02 -11.56
C ILE A 200 -8.44 13.41 -10.39
N THR A 201 -8.57 14.65 -9.94
CA THR A 201 -7.82 15.18 -8.80
C THR A 201 -8.54 14.92 -7.48
N ASP A 202 -7.84 15.11 -6.36
CA ASP A 202 -8.44 15.03 -5.03
C ASP A 202 -9.62 16.00 -4.89
N ARG A 203 -9.55 17.17 -5.53
CA ARG A 203 -10.64 18.15 -5.53
C ARG A 203 -11.88 17.60 -6.22
N ASP A 204 -11.73 17.00 -7.40
CA ASP A 204 -12.84 16.43 -8.17
C ASP A 204 -13.53 15.30 -7.39
N LEU A 205 -12.75 14.46 -6.69
CA LEU A 205 -13.28 13.41 -5.83
C LEU A 205 -14.05 13.98 -4.64
N ASN A 206 -13.51 15.01 -3.97
CA ASN A 206 -14.20 15.68 -2.86
C ASN A 206 -15.51 16.31 -3.32
N ASP A 207 -15.49 17.05 -4.43
CA ASP A 207 -16.67 17.71 -5.00
C ASP A 207 -17.74 16.67 -5.37
N ALA A 208 -17.36 15.56 -6.01
CA ALA A 208 -18.28 14.47 -6.35
C ALA A 208 -18.86 13.78 -5.11
N CYS A 209 -18.04 13.55 -4.08
CA CYS A 209 -18.48 12.92 -2.82
C CYS A 209 -19.40 13.84 -2.01
N ALA A 210 -19.14 15.15 -2.00
CA ALA A 210 -19.98 16.13 -1.30
C ALA A 210 -21.39 16.24 -1.90
N LEU A 211 -21.53 16.03 -3.22
CA LEU A 211 -22.83 15.99 -3.90
C LEU A 211 -23.65 14.72 -3.60
N ALA A 212 -23.02 13.68 -3.05
CA ALA A 212 -23.65 12.40 -2.75
C ALA A 212 -23.88 12.16 -1.24
N ALA A 213 -23.46 13.10 -0.38
CA ALA A 213 -23.71 13.10 1.06
C ALA A 213 -25.10 13.67 1.37
#